data_AF-A0A955DDG0-F1
#
_entry.id   AF-A0A955DDG0-F1
#
_cell.length_a   1.000
_cell.length_b   1.000
_cell.length_c   1.000
_cell.angle_alpha   90.00
_cell.angle_beta   90.00
_cell.angle_gamma   90.00
#
_symmetry.space_group_name_H-M   'P 1'
#
loop_
_entity.id
_entity.type
_entity.pdbx_description
1 polymer ?
#
loop_
_entity_poly.entity_id
_entity_poly.type
_entity_poly.pdbx_seq_one_letter_code
_entity_poly.pdbx_strand_id
1 'polypeptide(L)'
;MLTTLLNVLLMVVGFGLLIFVHELGHFLAAKWAGIRTDGFAVGMGPVMFSYRRGVGLGWGPSEPRVKALTGRGALDLSDADLERLGIGETEYSLRWLPVGGFVKMLGQDDMDPGSRSADPRSYTMCPVGKRMIVVSAGVVMNIILALVLFVVCFLVGVRFEAPVVGEVVAGLPAAEAHVVNGTALGITEPGIRPGDTVISVDGDPIVTFADLQMATAMAKPDTALTVIAERPGVETPLEFTLTPRKDPGSGLLSVGIAPASTTTLLDGRGVRGLDEALAGAGLTAQGVEPGATIVSVDGVPVEHYADLDRQATIAGGRPLTAVWMQPGQDPAEADRFVTATIGVEPVFEMFWQPALETGGPAEGDAALIGLSPLHRVTSTTPGGPADGVLMPGDLVLGVAGVSHPTLSTIRRTISTNKGEVIDLRVLRDGVEEVVSVRVRAKTGTIGIALEPAYDLNRIAAPIRDRLASAADPGSVVPTPVAAIEIPPNARIDAIDGTSTSNWTDMYRALLASTAGAAASGTGATVTLSITRPLPNEPRAEVPVALDAADVR
;
A
#
# COMPACT_ATOMS: atom_id res chain seq x y z
N MET A 1 18.78 3.93 -10.31
CA MET A 1 19.13 3.62 -11.71
C MET A 1 19.66 2.20 -11.88
N LEU A 2 20.57 1.71 -11.01
CA LEU A 2 21.07 0.33 -11.08
C LEU A 2 19.96 -0.73 -10.89
N THR A 3 19.02 -0.49 -9.97
CA THR A 3 17.82 -1.34 -9.78
C THR A 3 16.92 -1.37 -11.00
N THR A 4 16.73 -0.22 -11.66
CA THR A 4 15.94 -0.12 -12.90
C THR A 4 16.59 -0.90 -14.05
N LEU A 5 17.91 -0.75 -14.24
CA LEU A 5 18.64 -1.49 -15.27
C LEU A 5 18.63 -3.00 -15.01
N LEU A 6 18.83 -3.41 -13.75
CA LEU A 6 18.75 -4.80 -13.34
C LEU A 6 17.35 -5.38 -13.61
N ASN A 7 16.28 -4.65 -13.27
CA ASN A 7 14.91 -5.09 -13.54
C ASN A 7 14.65 -5.23 -15.04
N VAL A 8 15.16 -4.31 -15.86
CA VAL A 8 15.08 -4.41 -17.33
C VAL A 8 15.84 -5.63 -17.83
N LEU A 9 17.05 -5.90 -17.31
CA LEU A 9 17.81 -7.09 -17.68
C LEU A 9 17.10 -8.38 -17.27
N LEU A 10 16.57 -8.45 -16.05
CA LEU A 10 15.78 -9.57 -15.55
C LEU A 10 14.52 -9.79 -16.38
N MET A 11 13.85 -8.72 -16.79
CA MET A 11 12.70 -8.78 -17.70
C MET A 11 13.10 -9.36 -19.06
N VAL A 12 14.20 -8.90 -19.65
CA VAL A 12 14.73 -9.41 -20.93
C VAL A 12 15.08 -10.90 -20.83
N VAL A 13 15.72 -11.32 -19.73
CA VAL A 13 16.04 -12.72 -19.44
C VAL A 13 14.76 -13.54 -19.25
N GLY A 14 13.77 -13.01 -18.52
CA GLY A 14 12.49 -13.68 -18.27
C GLY A 14 11.68 -13.91 -19.54
N PHE A 15 11.52 -12.88 -20.38
CA PHE A 15 10.89 -13.03 -21.70
C PHE A 15 11.71 -13.94 -22.61
N GLY A 16 13.04 -13.86 -22.54
CA GLY A 16 13.93 -14.74 -23.31
C GLY A 16 13.73 -16.21 -22.94
N LEU A 17 13.64 -16.53 -21.65
CA LEU A 17 13.37 -17.87 -21.14
C LEU A 17 11.97 -18.36 -21.57
N LEU A 18 10.95 -17.51 -21.45
CA LEU A 18 9.58 -17.84 -21.84
C LEU A 18 9.50 -18.19 -23.32
N ILE A 19 10.06 -17.36 -24.20
CA ILE A 19 10.09 -17.64 -25.64
C ILE A 19 10.92 -18.89 -25.94
N PHE A 20 12.08 -19.07 -25.30
CA PHE A 20 12.89 -20.28 -25.49
C PHE A 20 12.10 -21.56 -25.15
N VAL A 21 11.40 -21.59 -24.01
CA VAL A 21 10.60 -22.76 -23.60
C VAL A 21 9.39 -22.96 -24.52
N HIS A 22 8.79 -21.89 -25.03
CA HIS A 22 7.76 -21.94 -26.07
C HIS A 22 8.26 -22.64 -27.35
N GLU A 23 9.41 -22.20 -27.87
CA GLU A 23 10.04 -22.76 -29.07
C GLU A 23 10.50 -24.21 -28.86
N LEU A 24 10.96 -24.53 -27.65
CA LEU A 24 11.29 -25.90 -27.25
C LEU A 24 10.04 -26.80 -27.34
N GLY A 25 8.86 -26.30 -26.97
CA GLY A 25 7.60 -27.02 -27.12
C GLY A 25 7.29 -27.38 -28.57
N HIS A 26 7.34 -26.39 -29.46
CA HIS A 26 7.17 -26.63 -30.90
C HIS A 26 8.19 -27.63 -31.44
N PHE A 27 9.47 -27.48 -31.06
CA PHE A 27 10.54 -28.36 -31.49
C PHE A 27 10.34 -29.81 -31.06
N LEU A 28 10.04 -30.05 -29.77
CA LEU A 28 9.81 -31.39 -29.23
C LEU A 28 8.58 -32.05 -29.87
N ALA A 29 7.49 -31.30 -30.06
CA ALA A 29 6.29 -31.79 -30.72
C ALA A 29 6.53 -32.09 -32.21
N ALA A 30 7.31 -31.26 -32.91
CA ALA A 30 7.66 -31.48 -34.31
C ALA A 30 8.50 -32.76 -34.48
N LYS A 31 9.50 -32.96 -33.61
CA LYS A 31 10.29 -34.20 -33.57
C LYS A 31 9.42 -35.43 -33.31
N TRP A 32 8.50 -35.36 -32.34
CA TRP A 32 7.55 -36.44 -32.06
C TRP A 32 6.60 -36.72 -33.23
N ALA A 33 6.15 -35.68 -33.94
CA ALA A 33 5.26 -35.80 -35.08
C ALA A 33 5.95 -36.43 -36.31
N GLY A 34 7.28 -36.47 -36.34
CA GLY A 34 8.11 -36.92 -37.46
C GLY A 34 8.51 -35.80 -38.43
N ILE A 35 8.23 -34.54 -38.07
CA ILE A 35 8.50 -33.38 -38.91
C ILE A 35 10.00 -33.07 -38.89
N ARG A 36 10.58 -32.83 -40.06
CA ARG A 36 12.00 -32.45 -40.16
C ARG A 36 12.19 -31.04 -39.61
N THR A 37 13.18 -30.90 -38.73
CA THR A 37 13.53 -29.63 -38.07
C THR A 37 14.98 -29.30 -38.38
N ASP A 38 15.20 -28.31 -39.24
CA ASP A 38 16.52 -28.00 -39.77
C ASP A 38 17.38 -27.17 -38.81
N GLY A 39 16.73 -26.47 -37.87
CA GLY A 39 17.41 -25.65 -36.88
C GLY A 39 16.60 -25.44 -35.61
N PHE A 40 17.30 -25.38 -34.48
CA PHE A 40 16.79 -24.95 -33.19
C PHE A 40 17.80 -23.99 -32.57
N ALA A 41 17.36 -22.77 -32.26
CA ALA A 41 18.25 -21.73 -31.77
C ALA A 41 17.81 -21.17 -30.42
N VAL A 42 18.79 -20.88 -29.57
CA VAL A 42 18.62 -20.07 -28.37
C VAL A 42 19.16 -18.68 -28.67
N GLY A 43 18.31 -17.68 -28.48
CA GLY A 43 18.60 -16.28 -28.75
C GLY A 43 18.34 -15.83 -30.19
N MET A 44 18.63 -14.56 -30.44
CA MET A 44 18.44 -13.87 -31.72
C MET A 44 19.76 -13.30 -32.27
N GLY A 45 19.75 -12.94 -33.56
CA GLY A 45 20.91 -12.37 -34.25
C GLY A 45 21.91 -13.41 -34.78
N PRO A 46 23.18 -13.03 -35.00
CA PRO A 46 24.20 -13.92 -35.55
C PRO A 46 24.48 -15.14 -34.65
N VAL A 47 24.77 -16.27 -35.29
CA VAL A 47 25.17 -17.51 -34.59
C VAL A 47 26.56 -17.35 -34.00
N MET A 48 26.66 -17.52 -32.67
CA MET A 48 27.92 -17.51 -31.95
C MET A 48 28.54 -18.92 -31.93
N PHE A 49 27.74 -19.91 -31.54
CA PHE A 49 28.11 -21.32 -31.53
C PHE A 49 27.03 -22.16 -32.18
N SER A 50 27.43 -23.19 -32.91
CA SER A 50 26.50 -24.21 -33.38
C SER A 50 27.06 -25.62 -33.28
N TYR A 51 26.16 -26.54 -32.96
CA TYR A 51 26.39 -27.97 -32.89
C TYR A 51 25.46 -28.67 -33.88
N ARG A 52 26.04 -29.53 -34.72
CA ARG A 52 25.31 -30.46 -35.58
C ARG A 52 25.95 -31.83 -35.45
N ARG A 53 25.14 -32.87 -35.21
CA ARG A 53 25.63 -34.25 -35.14
C ARG A 53 26.40 -34.60 -36.42
N GLY A 54 27.55 -35.26 -36.31
CA GLY A 54 28.44 -35.57 -37.45
C GLY A 54 29.39 -34.44 -37.86
N VAL A 55 29.13 -33.20 -37.47
CA VAL A 55 29.98 -32.03 -37.75
C VAL A 55 30.67 -31.50 -36.48
N GLY A 56 30.01 -31.66 -35.32
CA GLY A 56 30.52 -31.24 -34.02
C GLY A 56 30.21 -29.78 -33.67
N LEU A 57 30.71 -29.36 -32.51
CA LEU A 57 30.57 -27.98 -32.01
C LEU A 57 31.57 -27.07 -32.73
N GLY A 58 31.17 -25.86 -33.06
CA GLY A 58 32.09 -24.85 -33.59
C GLY A 58 31.53 -23.45 -33.53
N TRP A 59 32.44 -22.49 -33.74
CA TRP A 59 32.12 -21.07 -33.82
C TRP A 59 31.37 -20.75 -35.12
N GLY A 60 30.33 -19.94 -35.01
CA GLY A 60 29.49 -19.57 -36.15
C GLY A 60 28.52 -20.68 -36.60
N PRO A 61 27.83 -20.50 -37.74
CA PRO A 61 26.86 -21.47 -38.27
C PRO A 61 27.55 -22.77 -38.73
N SER A 62 26.79 -23.88 -38.80
CA SER A 62 27.34 -25.17 -39.24
C SER A 62 27.40 -25.27 -40.78
N GLU A 63 26.65 -24.44 -41.50
CA GLU A 63 26.53 -24.42 -42.96
C GLU A 63 27.88 -24.46 -43.70
N PRO A 64 28.90 -23.61 -43.40
CA PRO A 64 30.17 -23.64 -44.11
C PRO A 64 30.95 -24.93 -43.86
N ARG A 65 30.84 -25.49 -42.65
CA ARG A 65 31.48 -26.74 -42.26
C ARG A 65 30.83 -27.94 -42.94
N VAL A 66 29.50 -27.95 -43.06
CA VAL A 66 28.77 -28.98 -43.82
C VAL A 66 29.14 -28.93 -45.31
N LYS A 67 29.22 -27.72 -45.90
CA LYS A 67 29.64 -27.56 -47.30
C LYS A 67 31.07 -28.04 -47.53
N ALA A 68 31.98 -27.77 -46.60
CA ALA A 68 33.35 -28.27 -46.69
C ALA A 68 33.44 -29.81 -46.63
N LEU A 69 32.53 -30.47 -45.89
CA LEU A 69 32.52 -31.93 -45.74
C LEU A 69 31.79 -32.65 -46.88
N THR A 70 30.74 -32.05 -47.44
CA THR A 70 29.79 -32.74 -48.34
C THR A 70 29.69 -32.13 -49.73
N GLY A 71 30.24 -30.94 -49.94
CA GLY A 71 30.07 -30.16 -51.17
C GLY A 71 28.70 -29.50 -51.34
N ARG A 72 27.75 -29.74 -50.43
CA ARG A 72 26.37 -29.22 -50.47
C ARG A 72 25.95 -28.61 -49.12
N GLY A 73 24.95 -27.73 -49.12
CA GLY A 73 24.38 -27.18 -47.89
C GLY A 73 23.59 -28.23 -47.12
N ALA A 74 23.44 -28.06 -45.80
CA ALA A 74 22.72 -29.03 -44.96
C ALA A 74 21.23 -29.14 -45.36
N LEU A 75 20.64 -28.03 -45.82
CA LEU A 75 19.25 -27.96 -46.30
C LEU A 75 19.06 -28.66 -47.65
N ASP A 76 20.12 -28.81 -48.45
CA ASP A 76 20.05 -29.45 -49.76
C ASP A 76 20.18 -30.98 -49.68
N LEU A 77 20.65 -31.50 -48.54
CA LEU A 77 20.84 -32.94 -48.34
C LEU A 77 19.50 -33.62 -48.03
N SER A 78 19.24 -34.70 -48.77
CA SER A 78 18.11 -35.60 -48.50
C SER A 78 18.33 -36.34 -47.18
N ASP A 79 17.27 -36.88 -46.59
CA ASP A 79 17.38 -37.67 -45.36
C ASP A 79 18.31 -38.88 -45.53
N ALA A 80 18.27 -39.52 -46.71
CA ALA A 80 19.17 -40.63 -47.06
C ALA A 80 20.64 -40.17 -47.19
N ASP A 81 20.89 -38.96 -47.70
CA ASP A 81 22.23 -38.38 -47.73
C ASP A 81 22.76 -38.06 -46.32
N LEU A 82 21.91 -37.46 -45.48
CA LEU A 82 22.23 -37.15 -44.09
C LEU A 82 22.58 -38.41 -43.30
N GLU A 83 21.78 -39.47 -43.45
CA GLU A 83 22.03 -40.77 -42.81
C GLU A 83 23.33 -41.40 -43.30
N ARG A 84 23.54 -41.47 -44.63
CA ARG A 84 24.75 -42.04 -45.24
C ARG A 84 26.02 -41.32 -44.79
N LEU A 85 25.95 -40.00 -44.63
CA LEU A 85 27.08 -39.16 -44.22
C LEU A 85 27.23 -39.07 -42.68
N GLY A 86 26.30 -39.64 -41.92
CA GLY A 86 26.29 -39.58 -40.45
C GLY A 86 26.05 -38.16 -39.90
N ILE A 87 25.43 -37.28 -40.68
CA ILE A 87 25.17 -35.87 -40.32
C ILE A 87 23.72 -35.74 -39.83
N GLY A 88 23.52 -35.04 -38.70
CA GLY A 88 22.18 -34.78 -38.17
C GLY A 88 21.43 -33.69 -38.94
N GLU A 89 20.11 -33.82 -39.02
CA GLU A 89 19.22 -32.86 -39.69
C GLU A 89 19.12 -31.48 -39.00
N THR A 90 19.27 -31.43 -37.67
CA THR A 90 19.09 -30.19 -36.88
C THR A 90 20.43 -29.53 -36.55
N GLU A 91 20.53 -28.23 -36.83
CA GLU A 91 21.54 -27.37 -36.21
C GLU A 91 21.02 -26.83 -34.88
N TYR A 92 21.72 -27.12 -33.78
CA TYR A 92 21.50 -26.47 -32.50
C TYR A 92 22.42 -25.27 -32.40
N SER A 93 21.89 -24.06 -32.17
CA SER A 93 22.71 -22.84 -32.17
C SER A 93 22.45 -21.93 -30.97
N LEU A 94 23.50 -21.29 -30.48
CA LEU A 94 23.45 -20.19 -29.51
C LEU A 94 23.80 -18.89 -30.24
N ARG A 95 22.94 -17.88 -30.11
CA ARG A 95 23.06 -16.59 -30.82
C ARG A 95 23.42 -15.45 -29.88
N TRP A 96 23.86 -14.34 -30.47
CA TRP A 96 24.45 -13.21 -29.73
C TRP A 96 23.50 -12.54 -28.73
N LEU A 97 22.22 -12.40 -29.07
CA LEU A 97 21.23 -11.80 -28.18
C LEU A 97 20.54 -12.91 -27.38
N PRO A 98 20.61 -12.91 -26.03
CA PRO A 98 20.00 -13.94 -25.18
C PRO A 98 18.49 -13.72 -25.02
N VAL A 99 17.80 -13.40 -26.11
CA VAL A 99 16.37 -13.10 -26.13
C VAL A 99 15.70 -14.08 -27.09
N GLY A 100 14.90 -14.97 -26.52
CA GLY A 100 14.05 -15.92 -27.23
C GLY A 100 14.79 -17.05 -27.92
N GLY A 101 14.29 -17.43 -29.08
CA GLY A 101 14.77 -18.56 -29.88
C GLY A 101 13.89 -18.71 -31.11
N PHE A 102 14.18 -19.70 -31.94
CA PHE A 102 13.26 -20.12 -32.99
C PHE A 102 13.50 -21.58 -33.33
N VAL A 103 12.46 -22.24 -33.83
CA VAL A 103 12.55 -23.54 -34.50
C VAL A 103 12.30 -23.39 -35.99
N LYS A 104 13.21 -23.92 -36.81
CA LYS A 104 13.02 -23.99 -38.27
C LYS A 104 12.45 -25.36 -38.64
N MET A 105 11.15 -25.41 -38.92
CA MET A 105 10.44 -26.61 -39.35
C MET A 105 10.33 -26.66 -40.88
N LEU A 106 10.51 -27.84 -41.46
CA LEU A 106 10.36 -28.03 -42.90
C LEU A 106 8.89 -27.79 -43.31
N GLY A 107 8.67 -26.93 -44.31
CA GLY A 107 7.33 -26.62 -44.82
C GLY A 107 6.51 -25.65 -43.96
N GLN A 108 7.15 -24.97 -43.00
CA GLN A 108 6.62 -23.81 -42.32
C GLN A 108 7.70 -22.73 -42.35
N ASP A 109 7.59 -21.81 -43.31
CA ASP A 109 8.46 -20.62 -43.39
C ASP A 109 7.66 -19.40 -42.89
N ASP A 110 8.14 -18.79 -41.80
CA ASP A 110 7.47 -17.62 -41.21
C ASP A 110 7.52 -16.39 -42.13
N MET A 111 8.45 -16.35 -43.08
CA MET A 111 8.60 -15.27 -44.07
C MET A 111 7.88 -15.55 -45.40
N ASP A 112 7.55 -16.83 -45.67
CA ASP A 112 6.74 -17.25 -46.83
C ASP A 112 5.74 -18.36 -46.43
N PRO A 113 4.57 -17.98 -45.88
CA PRO A 113 3.52 -18.92 -45.47
C PRO A 113 2.94 -19.77 -46.61
N GLY A 114 3.23 -19.41 -47.87
CA GLY A 114 2.79 -20.12 -49.06
C GLY A 114 3.74 -21.23 -49.51
N SER A 115 4.96 -21.28 -48.96
CA SER A 115 5.97 -22.29 -49.31
C SER A 115 5.49 -23.70 -48.95
N ARG A 116 5.34 -24.56 -49.96
CA ARG A 116 4.95 -25.96 -49.79
C ARG A 116 6.12 -26.85 -50.15
N SER A 117 6.56 -27.66 -49.19
CA SER A 117 7.47 -28.77 -49.47
C SER A 117 6.66 -30.02 -49.84
N ALA A 118 7.09 -30.71 -50.90
CA ALA A 118 6.54 -32.01 -51.29
C ALA A 118 7.06 -33.17 -50.41
N ASP A 119 7.96 -32.87 -49.46
CA ASP A 119 8.52 -33.84 -48.54
C ASP A 119 7.43 -34.41 -47.59
N PRO A 120 7.29 -35.73 -47.44
CA PRO A 120 6.34 -36.34 -46.50
C PRO A 120 6.53 -35.92 -45.03
N ARG A 121 7.75 -35.50 -44.63
CA ARG A 121 8.10 -34.98 -43.31
C ARG A 121 7.92 -33.45 -43.20
N SER A 122 7.34 -32.83 -44.22
CA SER A 122 6.91 -31.42 -44.19
C SER A 122 5.77 -31.23 -43.20
N TYR A 123 5.76 -30.10 -42.49
CA TYR A 123 4.67 -29.67 -41.62
C TYR A 123 3.32 -29.71 -42.36
N THR A 124 3.25 -29.21 -43.59
CA THR A 124 2.00 -29.17 -44.39
C THR A 124 1.49 -30.53 -44.82
N MET A 125 2.36 -31.54 -44.91
CA MET A 125 2.01 -32.92 -45.28
C MET A 125 1.59 -33.79 -44.09
N CYS A 126 1.83 -33.33 -42.86
CA CYS A 126 1.39 -34.03 -41.65
C CYS A 126 -0.14 -33.96 -41.47
N PRO A 127 -0.78 -35.00 -40.89
CA PRO A 127 -2.19 -34.97 -40.50
C PRO A 127 -2.52 -33.77 -39.62
N VAL A 128 -3.72 -33.20 -39.81
CA VAL A 128 -4.17 -31.99 -39.11
C VAL A 128 -4.01 -32.10 -37.58
N GLY A 129 -4.37 -33.24 -36.99
CA GLY A 129 -4.24 -33.44 -35.54
C GLY A 129 -2.81 -33.32 -35.03
N LYS A 130 -1.82 -33.85 -35.77
CA LYS A 130 -0.40 -33.69 -35.43
C LYS A 130 0.04 -32.23 -35.53
N ARG A 131 -0.42 -31.52 -36.57
CA ARG A 131 -0.12 -30.08 -36.74
C ARG A 131 -0.71 -29.24 -35.63
N MET A 132 -1.95 -29.52 -35.22
CA MET A 132 -2.59 -28.86 -34.08
C MET A 132 -1.78 -29.05 -32.80
N ILE A 133 -1.32 -30.27 -32.51
CA ILE A 133 -0.45 -30.53 -31.35
C ILE A 133 0.84 -29.70 -31.44
N VAL A 134 1.50 -29.69 -32.60
CA VAL A 134 2.74 -28.92 -32.80
C VAL A 134 2.50 -27.43 -32.55
N VAL A 135 1.43 -26.84 -33.07
CA VAL A 135 1.09 -25.42 -32.87
C VAL A 135 0.68 -25.12 -31.42
N SER A 136 -0.01 -26.03 -30.73
CA SER A 136 -0.39 -25.83 -29.33
C SER A 136 0.75 -26.09 -28.34
N ALA A 137 1.78 -26.84 -28.75
CA ALA A 137 2.86 -27.27 -27.85
C ALA A 137 3.62 -26.10 -27.21
N GLY A 138 3.81 -24.99 -27.91
CA GLY A 138 4.45 -23.81 -27.34
C GLY A 138 3.64 -23.20 -26.19
N VAL A 139 2.33 -23.08 -26.34
CA VAL A 139 1.44 -22.57 -25.28
C VAL A 139 1.40 -23.52 -24.09
N VAL A 140 1.30 -24.83 -24.34
CA VAL A 140 1.30 -25.86 -23.29
C VAL A 140 2.61 -25.83 -22.49
N MET A 141 3.77 -25.72 -23.17
CA MET A 141 5.05 -25.61 -22.48
C MET A 141 5.18 -24.35 -21.63
N ASN A 142 4.58 -23.23 -22.04
CA ASN A 142 4.54 -22.02 -21.22
C ASN A 142 3.65 -22.18 -19.98
N ILE A 143 2.53 -22.91 -20.08
CA ILE A 143 1.69 -23.24 -18.91
C ILE A 143 2.47 -24.11 -17.93
N ILE A 144 3.19 -25.13 -18.45
CA ILE A 144 4.05 -25.99 -17.62
C ILE A 144 5.16 -25.17 -16.97
N LEU A 145 5.82 -24.28 -17.73
CA LEU A 145 6.83 -23.37 -17.18
C LEU A 145 6.25 -22.49 -16.08
N ALA A 146 5.07 -21.91 -16.29
CA ALA A 146 4.40 -21.08 -15.28
C ALA A 146 4.13 -21.87 -13.99
N LEU A 147 3.65 -23.12 -14.10
CA LEU A 147 3.45 -23.99 -12.94
C LEU A 147 4.76 -24.29 -12.20
N VAL A 148 5.83 -24.61 -12.94
CA VAL A 148 7.16 -24.87 -12.35
C VAL A 148 7.72 -23.63 -11.68
N LEU A 149 7.66 -22.47 -12.35
CA LEU A 149 8.10 -21.19 -11.77
C LEU A 149 7.29 -20.85 -10.52
N PHE A 150 5.98 -21.09 -10.54
CA PHE A 150 5.12 -20.90 -9.37
C PHE A 150 5.58 -21.78 -8.20
N VAL A 151 5.77 -23.09 -8.42
CA VAL A 151 6.29 -23.99 -7.37
C VAL A 151 7.66 -23.54 -6.85
N VAL A 152 8.58 -23.16 -7.75
CA VAL A 152 9.91 -22.68 -7.36
C VAL A 152 9.82 -21.39 -6.54
N CYS A 153 8.98 -20.44 -6.92
CA CYS A 153 8.79 -19.20 -6.17
C CYS A 153 8.32 -19.47 -4.73
N PHE A 154 7.38 -20.40 -4.53
CA PHE A 154 6.91 -20.77 -3.19
C PHE A 154 7.95 -21.61 -2.41
N LEU A 155 8.75 -22.43 -3.09
CA LEU A 155 9.87 -23.16 -2.45
C LEU A 155 11.00 -22.24 -1.99
N VAL A 156 11.28 -21.16 -2.73
CA VAL A 156 12.22 -20.11 -2.33
C VAL A 156 11.71 -19.33 -1.10
N GLY A 157 10.40 -19.38 -0.85
CA GLY A 157 9.73 -18.68 0.22
C GLY A 157 9.29 -17.29 -0.22
N VAL A 158 7.98 -17.05 -0.18
CA VAL A 158 7.40 -15.72 -0.34
C VAL A 158 7.03 -15.21 1.04
N ARG A 159 7.44 -13.98 1.35
CA ARG A 159 7.03 -13.33 2.59
C ARG A 159 5.64 -12.74 2.41
N PHE A 160 4.74 -13.10 3.30
CA PHE A 160 3.42 -12.50 3.41
C PHE A 160 3.34 -11.72 4.72
N GLU A 161 2.49 -10.69 4.75
CA GLU A 161 2.15 -10.02 5.99
C GLU A 161 1.37 -10.98 6.87
N ALA A 162 1.88 -11.25 8.07
CA ALA A 162 1.20 -12.06 9.06
C ALA A 162 -0.12 -11.38 9.48
N PRO A 163 -1.15 -12.12 9.90
CA PRO A 163 -2.46 -11.57 10.28
C PRO A 163 -2.44 -10.92 11.66
N VAL A 164 -1.39 -10.12 11.93
CA VAL A 164 -1.17 -9.40 13.17
C VAL A 164 -1.69 -7.98 13.00
N VAL A 165 -2.56 -7.56 13.91
CA VAL A 165 -3.11 -6.21 13.95
C VAL A 165 -2.02 -5.24 14.40
N GLY A 166 -1.76 -4.22 13.59
CA GLY A 166 -0.81 -3.15 13.87
C GLY A 166 -1.46 -1.89 14.37
N GLU A 167 -2.57 -1.51 13.78
CA GLU A 167 -3.31 -0.30 14.12
C GLU A 167 -4.80 -0.62 14.18
N VAL A 168 -5.52 0.06 15.07
CA VAL A 168 -6.97 0.01 15.19
C VAL A 168 -7.49 1.44 15.16
N VAL A 169 -8.27 1.77 14.14
CA VAL A 169 -8.79 3.12 13.94
C VAL A 169 -9.93 3.39 14.93
N ALA A 170 -9.83 4.51 15.66
CA ALA A 170 -10.84 4.92 16.62
C ALA A 170 -12.22 5.12 15.97
N GLY A 171 -13.27 4.64 16.63
CA GLY A 171 -14.66 4.73 16.15
C GLY A 171 -14.99 3.79 14.98
N LEU A 172 -14.14 2.81 14.66
CA LEU A 172 -14.43 1.75 13.68
C LEU A 172 -14.71 0.39 14.36
N PRO A 173 -15.34 -0.58 13.65
CA PRO A 173 -15.90 -1.79 14.28
C PRO A 173 -14.93 -2.60 15.14
N ALA A 174 -13.65 -2.66 14.78
CA ALA A 174 -12.64 -3.39 15.54
C ALA A 174 -12.32 -2.73 16.89
N ALA A 175 -12.37 -1.39 16.98
CA ALA A 175 -12.17 -0.67 18.24
C ALA A 175 -13.30 -0.93 19.24
N GLU A 176 -14.52 -1.12 18.73
CA GLU A 176 -15.74 -1.31 19.51
C GLU A 176 -16.11 -2.79 19.72
N ALA A 177 -15.29 -3.71 19.19
CA ALA A 177 -15.63 -5.13 19.14
C ALA A 177 -15.90 -5.72 20.52
N HIS A 178 -17.00 -6.47 20.65
CA HIS A 178 -17.35 -7.11 21.92
C HIS A 178 -16.56 -8.40 22.10
N VAL A 179 -15.84 -8.53 23.22
CA VAL A 179 -15.12 -9.75 23.59
C VAL A 179 -16.08 -10.72 24.29
N VAL A 180 -16.52 -11.75 23.58
CA VAL A 180 -17.54 -12.71 24.03
C VAL A 180 -17.07 -13.48 25.26
N ASN A 181 -15.82 -13.95 25.23
CA ASN A 181 -15.19 -14.70 26.33
C ASN A 181 -14.38 -13.82 27.28
N GLY A 182 -14.42 -12.49 27.15
CA GLY A 182 -13.55 -11.57 27.88
C GLY A 182 -13.72 -11.63 29.41
N THR A 183 -14.95 -11.68 29.90
CA THR A 183 -15.26 -11.72 31.35
C THR A 183 -14.61 -12.92 32.05
N ALA A 184 -14.62 -14.10 31.41
CA ALA A 184 -14.02 -15.30 31.95
C ALA A 184 -12.48 -15.23 32.04
N LEU A 185 -11.88 -14.34 31.23
CA LEU A 185 -10.44 -14.15 31.10
C LEU A 185 -9.94 -12.88 31.80
N GLY A 186 -10.80 -12.19 32.56
CA GLY A 186 -10.45 -10.94 33.23
C GLY A 186 -10.27 -9.75 32.29
N ILE A 187 -10.78 -9.84 31.06
CA ILE A 187 -10.71 -8.77 30.05
C ILE A 187 -12.06 -8.07 30.01
N THR A 188 -12.08 -6.83 30.51
CA THR A 188 -13.28 -6.00 30.58
C THR A 188 -13.36 -4.92 29.50
N GLU A 189 -12.20 -4.58 28.94
CA GLU A 189 -12.09 -3.55 27.91
C GLU A 189 -12.46 -4.15 26.54
N PRO A 190 -13.34 -3.47 25.76
CA PRO A 190 -13.71 -3.92 24.42
C PRO A 190 -12.55 -3.73 23.43
N GLY A 191 -12.74 -4.26 22.23
CA GLY A 191 -11.90 -3.98 21.08
C GLY A 191 -10.78 -4.97 20.83
N ILE A 192 -10.52 -5.17 19.55
CA ILE A 192 -9.28 -5.75 19.04
C ILE A 192 -8.15 -4.74 19.30
N ARG A 193 -6.91 -5.22 19.51
CA ARG A 193 -5.75 -4.39 19.85
C ARG A 193 -4.58 -4.62 18.92
N PRO A 194 -3.69 -3.61 18.77
CA PRO A 194 -2.35 -3.84 18.24
C PRO A 194 -1.66 -5.01 18.96
N GLY A 195 -1.10 -5.92 18.16
CA GLY A 195 -0.49 -7.17 18.61
C GLY A 195 -1.40 -8.40 18.58
N ASP A 196 -2.72 -8.23 18.48
CA ASP A 196 -3.63 -9.37 18.32
C ASP A 196 -3.35 -10.09 16.98
N THR A 197 -3.22 -11.41 17.02
CA THR A 197 -3.04 -12.24 15.82
C THR A 197 -4.35 -12.93 15.46
N VAL A 198 -4.97 -12.56 14.34
CA VAL A 198 -6.25 -13.13 13.93
C VAL A 198 -6.03 -14.52 13.33
N ILE A 199 -6.69 -15.52 13.93
CA ILE A 199 -6.58 -16.94 13.57
C ILE A 199 -7.68 -17.32 12.58
N SER A 200 -8.90 -16.82 12.78
CA SER A 200 -10.05 -17.16 11.94
C SER A 200 -11.12 -16.08 11.94
N VAL A 201 -11.88 -16.00 10.86
CA VAL A 201 -13.10 -15.19 10.71
C VAL A 201 -14.23 -16.10 10.25
N ASP A 202 -15.34 -16.14 10.99
CA ASP A 202 -16.50 -17.03 10.75
C ASP A 202 -16.14 -18.52 10.60
N GLY A 203 -15.06 -18.94 11.26
CA GLY A 203 -14.53 -20.30 11.20
C GLY A 203 -13.59 -20.58 10.02
N ASP A 204 -13.46 -19.64 9.08
CA ASP A 204 -12.48 -19.73 7.99
C ASP A 204 -11.08 -19.30 8.51
N PRO A 205 -10.02 -20.08 8.24
CA PRO A 205 -8.68 -19.80 8.73
C PRO A 205 -8.08 -18.59 8.02
N ILE A 206 -7.42 -17.72 8.80
CA ILE A 206 -6.69 -16.55 8.30
C ILE A 206 -5.20 -16.83 8.42
N VAL A 207 -4.49 -16.82 7.29
CA VAL A 207 -3.03 -17.10 7.25
C VAL A 207 -2.22 -15.83 7.03
N THR A 208 -2.80 -14.85 6.34
CA THR A 208 -2.17 -13.57 6.01
C THR A 208 -3.10 -12.41 6.35
N PHE A 209 -2.53 -11.21 6.50
CA PHE A 209 -3.34 -10.01 6.68
C PHE A 209 -4.24 -9.72 5.47
N ALA A 210 -3.81 -10.11 4.27
CA ALA A 210 -4.63 -10.00 3.06
C ALA A 210 -5.88 -10.90 3.14
N ASP A 211 -5.77 -12.11 3.72
CA ASP A 211 -6.93 -12.99 3.94
C ASP A 211 -7.94 -12.33 4.88
N LEU A 212 -7.46 -11.65 5.93
CA LEU A 212 -8.31 -10.90 6.86
C LEU A 212 -9.03 -9.75 6.19
N GLN A 213 -8.33 -8.96 5.37
CA GLN A 213 -8.94 -7.88 4.58
C GLN A 213 -9.96 -8.43 3.58
N MET A 214 -9.68 -9.56 2.92
CA MET A 214 -10.62 -10.20 1.99
C MET A 214 -11.86 -10.74 2.71
N ALA A 215 -11.68 -11.45 3.83
CA ALA A 215 -12.78 -12.01 4.62
C ALA A 215 -13.73 -10.90 5.11
N THR A 216 -13.17 -9.78 5.58
CA THR A 216 -13.97 -8.63 6.00
C THR A 216 -14.64 -7.90 4.83
N ALA A 217 -13.94 -7.70 3.71
CA ALA A 217 -14.50 -7.02 2.53
C ALA A 217 -15.60 -7.83 1.82
N MET A 218 -15.52 -9.17 1.86
CA MET A 218 -16.48 -10.09 1.24
C MET A 218 -17.60 -10.54 2.19
N ALA A 219 -17.59 -10.05 3.44
CA ALA A 219 -18.65 -10.33 4.39
C ALA A 219 -20.03 -9.91 3.86
N LYS A 220 -21.09 -10.53 4.40
CA LYS A 220 -22.45 -10.05 4.11
C LYS A 220 -22.65 -8.71 4.82
N PRO A 221 -23.19 -7.68 4.12
CA PRO A 221 -23.54 -6.42 4.77
C PRO A 221 -24.43 -6.64 5.99
N ASP A 222 -24.26 -5.81 7.01
CA ASP A 222 -25.04 -5.80 8.26
C ASP A 222 -25.05 -7.14 9.02
N THR A 223 -24.11 -8.03 8.73
CA THR A 223 -23.95 -9.31 9.40
C THR A 223 -22.73 -9.25 10.31
N ALA A 224 -22.90 -9.60 11.59
CA ALA A 224 -21.79 -9.69 12.53
C ALA A 224 -20.88 -10.86 12.16
N LEU A 225 -19.57 -10.60 12.21
CA LEU A 225 -18.51 -11.60 12.05
C LEU A 225 -18.05 -12.08 13.42
N THR A 226 -17.74 -13.37 13.50
CA THR A 226 -17.04 -13.97 14.63
C THR A 226 -15.55 -14.01 14.31
N VAL A 227 -14.75 -13.24 15.06
CA VAL A 227 -13.30 -13.16 14.86
C VAL A 227 -12.60 -13.80 16.05
N ILE A 228 -11.72 -14.78 15.79
CA ILE A 228 -10.91 -15.40 16.83
C ILE A 228 -9.48 -14.89 16.69
N ALA A 229 -8.92 -14.34 17.77
CA ALA A 229 -7.56 -13.81 17.77
C ALA A 229 -6.76 -14.21 19.02
N GLU A 230 -5.47 -14.46 18.85
CA GLU A 230 -4.53 -14.63 19.97
C GLU A 230 -4.06 -13.25 20.43
N ARG A 231 -4.25 -12.97 21.71
CA ARG A 231 -3.74 -11.75 22.34
C ARG A 231 -2.46 -12.06 23.11
N PRO A 232 -1.35 -11.35 22.86
CA PRO A 232 -0.12 -11.54 23.63
C PRO A 232 -0.37 -11.42 25.14
N GLY A 233 0.09 -12.42 25.90
CA GLY A 233 -0.11 -12.49 27.35
C GLY A 233 -1.44 -13.11 27.80
N VAL A 234 -2.31 -13.54 26.87
CA VAL A 234 -3.55 -14.27 27.17
C VAL A 234 -3.42 -15.69 26.64
N GLU A 235 -3.53 -16.70 27.50
CA GLU A 235 -3.30 -18.11 27.14
C GLU A 235 -4.34 -18.68 26.17
N THR A 236 -5.58 -18.17 26.21
CA THR A 236 -6.69 -18.64 25.38
C THR A 236 -7.06 -17.61 24.33
N PRO A 237 -7.32 -18.02 23.07
CA PRO A 237 -7.81 -17.11 22.04
C PRO A 237 -9.07 -16.36 22.47
N LEU A 238 -9.13 -15.08 22.09
CA LEU A 238 -10.27 -14.21 22.31
C LEU A 238 -11.25 -14.35 21.14
N GLU A 239 -12.53 -14.42 21.49
CA GLU A 239 -13.62 -14.41 20.53
C GLU A 239 -14.27 -13.04 20.52
N PHE A 240 -14.23 -12.38 19.36
CA PHE A 240 -14.82 -11.08 19.13
C PHE A 240 -16.04 -11.20 18.23
N THR A 241 -17.06 -10.40 18.54
CA THR A 241 -18.17 -10.16 17.62
C THR A 241 -18.14 -8.70 17.18
N LEU A 242 -18.12 -8.49 15.86
CA LEU A 242 -18.13 -7.15 15.27
C LEU A 242 -18.81 -7.16 13.91
N THR A 243 -19.48 -6.06 13.56
CA THR A 243 -20.17 -5.92 12.27
C THR A 243 -19.34 -5.01 11.36
N PRO A 244 -18.80 -5.51 10.23
CA PRO A 244 -18.06 -4.69 9.27
C PRO A 244 -18.91 -3.52 8.77
N ARG A 245 -18.29 -2.35 8.64
CA ARG A 245 -18.93 -1.15 8.11
C ARG A 245 -18.36 -0.84 6.74
N LYS A 246 -19.19 -0.32 5.84
CA LYS A 246 -18.74 0.11 4.52
C LYS A 246 -17.75 1.26 4.68
N ASP A 247 -16.52 1.07 4.24
CA ASP A 247 -15.51 2.11 4.17
C ASP A 247 -15.92 3.11 3.08
N PRO A 248 -16.14 4.39 3.41
CA PRO A 248 -16.66 5.35 2.44
C PRO A 248 -15.68 5.71 1.31
N GLY A 249 -14.38 5.46 1.50
CA GLY A 249 -13.34 5.68 0.51
C GLY A 249 -13.27 4.59 -0.56
N SER A 250 -13.20 3.34 -0.14
CA SER A 250 -13.10 2.16 -1.02
C SER A 250 -14.45 1.61 -1.47
N GLY A 251 -15.51 1.86 -0.70
CA GLY A 251 -16.83 1.28 -0.90
C GLY A 251 -16.93 -0.20 -0.50
N LEU A 252 -15.86 -0.79 0.05
CA LEU A 252 -15.83 -2.17 0.54
C LEU A 252 -16.17 -2.22 2.03
N LEU A 253 -16.54 -3.39 2.54
CA LEU A 253 -16.69 -3.58 3.99
C LEU A 253 -15.30 -3.60 4.66
N SER A 254 -15.18 -2.96 5.81
CA SER A 254 -13.96 -2.94 6.60
C SER A 254 -14.27 -2.96 8.09
N VAL A 255 -13.25 -3.28 8.89
CA VAL A 255 -13.34 -3.32 10.35
C VAL A 255 -12.43 -2.30 11.02
N GLY A 256 -11.65 -1.53 10.24
CA GLY A 256 -10.80 -0.45 10.76
C GLY A 256 -9.49 -0.92 11.38
N ILE A 257 -8.82 -1.90 10.77
CA ILE A 257 -7.52 -2.42 11.20
C ILE A 257 -6.48 -2.30 10.10
N ALA A 258 -5.22 -2.10 10.49
CA ALA A 258 -4.06 -2.09 9.59
C ALA A 258 -3.02 -3.14 10.03
N PRO A 259 -2.16 -3.63 9.13
CA PRO A 259 -1.18 -4.66 9.46
C PRO A 259 -0.11 -4.15 10.43
N ALA A 260 0.46 -5.07 11.21
CA ALA A 260 1.59 -4.78 12.09
C ALA A 260 2.79 -4.22 11.32
N SER A 261 3.34 -3.13 11.86
CA SER A 261 4.60 -2.55 11.39
C SER A 261 5.79 -3.18 12.09
N THR A 262 6.99 -2.91 11.58
CA THR A 262 8.25 -3.27 12.24
C THR A 262 8.76 -2.10 13.10
N THR A 263 9.57 -2.38 14.12
CA THR A 263 10.32 -1.38 14.88
C THR A 263 11.57 -0.88 14.14
N THR A 264 11.84 -1.43 12.95
CA THR A 264 13.00 -1.07 12.11
C THR A 264 12.59 -0.13 10.99
N LEU A 265 13.25 1.01 10.89
CA LEU A 265 13.07 1.93 9.77
C LEU A 265 13.48 1.27 8.45
N LEU A 266 12.88 1.72 7.36
CA LEU A 266 13.31 1.31 6.02
C LEU A 266 14.76 1.76 5.79
N ASP A 267 15.56 0.97 5.08
CA ASP A 267 17.00 1.24 4.82
C ASP A 267 17.25 2.31 3.73
N GLY A 268 16.21 3.06 3.35
CA GLY A 268 16.22 4.09 2.31
C GLY A 268 16.28 3.56 0.87
N ARG A 269 16.48 2.25 0.64
CA ARG A 269 16.58 1.70 -0.72
C ARG A 269 15.20 1.62 -1.38
N GLY A 270 14.89 2.63 -2.19
CA GLY A 270 13.70 2.62 -3.04
C GLY A 270 12.47 3.31 -2.45
N VAL A 271 12.61 3.94 -1.28
CA VAL A 271 11.55 4.72 -0.63
C VAL A 271 11.86 6.21 -0.83
N ARG A 272 11.11 6.87 -1.71
CA ARG A 272 11.23 8.33 -1.88
C ARG A 272 10.64 9.04 -0.66
N GLY A 273 11.32 10.08 -0.18
CA GLY A 273 10.83 10.93 0.92
C GLY A 273 11.11 10.41 2.33
N LEU A 274 11.81 9.29 2.51
CA LEU A 274 12.15 8.78 3.84
C LEU A 274 13.04 9.76 4.62
N ASP A 275 14.09 10.27 3.98
CA ASP A 275 15.02 11.21 4.62
C ASP A 275 14.31 12.52 5.02
N GLU A 276 13.37 12.98 4.17
CA GLU A 276 12.54 14.15 4.43
C GLU A 276 11.59 13.90 5.61
N ALA A 277 10.97 12.71 5.69
CA ALA A 277 10.11 12.33 6.81
C ALA A 277 10.89 12.23 8.12
N LEU A 278 12.07 11.61 8.13
CA LEU A 278 12.94 11.52 9.30
C LEU A 278 13.44 12.89 9.75
N ALA A 279 13.75 13.77 8.81
CA ALA A 279 14.14 15.15 9.10
C ALA A 279 12.96 15.95 9.66
N GLY A 280 11.76 15.80 9.09
CA GLY A 280 10.53 16.43 9.56
C GLY A 280 10.14 16.00 10.97
N ALA A 281 10.34 14.72 11.30
CA ALA A 281 10.16 14.19 12.65
C ALA A 281 11.31 14.58 13.62
N GLY A 282 12.33 15.32 13.16
CA GLY A 282 13.48 15.71 13.95
C GLY A 282 14.42 14.56 14.34
N LEU A 283 14.24 13.37 13.75
CA LEU A 283 15.01 12.17 14.08
C LEU A 283 16.42 12.19 13.46
N THR A 284 16.54 12.71 12.25
CA THR A 284 17.85 12.87 11.58
C THR A 284 18.78 13.79 12.39
N ALA A 285 18.24 14.88 12.94
CA ALA A 285 19.01 15.80 13.79
C ALA A 285 19.45 15.17 15.12
N GLN A 286 18.74 14.14 15.57
CA GLN A 286 19.06 13.36 16.77
C GLN A 286 19.98 12.18 16.48
N GLY A 287 20.36 11.95 15.21
CA GLY A 287 21.30 10.90 14.80
C GLY A 287 20.66 9.55 14.44
N VAL A 288 19.34 9.50 14.24
CA VAL A 288 18.67 8.28 13.76
C VAL A 288 18.85 8.15 12.25
N GLU A 289 19.37 7.02 11.80
CA GLU A 289 19.63 6.72 10.38
C GLU A 289 18.54 5.78 9.80
N PRO A 290 18.27 5.83 8.48
CA PRO A 290 17.49 4.81 7.79
C PRO A 290 17.99 3.39 8.11
N GLY A 291 17.09 2.46 8.40
CA GLY A 291 17.45 1.10 8.82
C GLY A 291 17.68 0.93 10.33
N ALA A 292 17.61 1.99 11.14
CA ALA A 292 17.72 1.87 12.59
C ALA A 292 16.49 1.19 13.22
N THR A 293 16.70 0.47 14.32
CA THR A 293 15.67 -0.32 15.02
C THR A 293 15.44 0.21 16.43
N ILE A 294 14.18 0.47 16.81
CA ILE A 294 13.84 0.76 18.20
C ILE A 294 13.98 -0.52 19.02
N VAL A 295 14.79 -0.47 20.07
CA VAL A 295 15.03 -1.60 20.99
C VAL A 295 14.50 -1.36 22.39
N SER A 296 14.29 -0.10 22.77
CA SER A 296 13.61 0.24 24.03
C SER A 296 13.02 1.64 23.97
N VAL A 297 12.01 1.88 24.80
CA VAL A 297 11.29 3.14 24.93
C VAL A 297 11.04 3.41 26.41
N ASP A 298 11.40 4.60 26.89
CA ASP A 298 11.29 5.01 28.29
C ASP A 298 11.90 3.97 29.26
N GLY A 299 12.96 3.28 28.82
CA GLY A 299 13.65 2.22 29.56
C GLY A 299 12.99 0.84 29.51
N VAL A 300 11.85 0.69 28.84
CA VAL A 300 11.15 -0.58 28.63
C VAL A 300 11.62 -1.20 27.30
N PRO A 301 12.07 -2.47 27.27
CA PRO A 301 12.40 -3.16 26.03
C PRO A 301 11.22 -3.22 25.06
N VAL A 302 11.52 -3.07 23.77
CA VAL A 302 10.55 -3.16 22.67
C VAL A 302 11.05 -4.19 21.68
N GLU A 303 10.37 -5.33 21.58
CA GLU A 303 10.69 -6.39 20.62
C GLU A 303 9.76 -6.36 19.42
N HIS A 304 8.50 -5.98 19.64
CA HIS A 304 7.48 -5.90 18.61
C HIS A 304 6.86 -4.51 18.56
N TYR A 305 6.27 -4.14 17.40
CA TYR A 305 5.58 -2.87 17.25
C TYR A 305 4.44 -2.68 18.26
N ALA A 306 3.77 -3.77 18.65
CA ALA A 306 2.75 -3.74 19.69
C ALA A 306 3.30 -3.27 21.06
N ASP A 307 4.58 -3.50 21.37
CA ASP A 307 5.20 -2.98 22.59
C ASP A 307 5.41 -1.46 22.49
N LEU A 308 5.80 -0.97 21.33
CA LEU A 308 5.93 0.46 21.04
C LEU A 308 4.57 1.17 21.15
N ASP A 309 3.54 0.60 20.53
CA ASP A 309 2.17 1.11 20.58
C ASP A 309 1.62 1.15 22.01
N ARG A 310 1.88 0.09 22.80
CA ARG A 310 1.54 0.06 24.23
C ARG A 310 2.24 1.19 25.00
N GLN A 311 3.53 1.42 24.76
CA GLN A 311 4.25 2.53 25.42
C GLN A 311 3.72 3.89 24.98
N ALA A 312 3.38 4.08 23.70
CA ALA A 312 2.78 5.31 23.20
C ALA A 312 1.41 5.58 23.84
N THR A 313 0.58 4.55 23.97
CA THR A 313 -0.71 4.63 24.66
C THR A 313 -0.53 5.04 26.13
N ILE A 314 0.41 4.41 26.86
CA ILE A 314 0.71 4.75 28.25
C ILE A 314 1.24 6.18 28.39
N ALA A 315 2.03 6.65 27.42
CA ALA A 315 2.57 8.00 27.42
C ALA A 315 1.48 9.08 27.37
N GLY A 316 0.30 8.77 26.82
CA GLY A 316 -0.83 9.70 26.78
C GLY A 316 -0.49 11.02 26.11
N GLY A 317 0.26 10.96 25.00
CA GLY A 317 0.70 12.13 24.24
C GLY A 317 1.96 12.83 24.76
N ARG A 318 2.55 12.37 25.87
CA ARG A 318 3.90 12.80 26.26
C ARG A 318 4.92 12.24 25.26
N PRO A 319 5.94 13.02 24.84
CA PRO A 319 7.03 12.47 24.04
C PRO A 319 7.72 11.32 24.75
N LEU A 320 8.10 10.31 23.98
CA LEU A 320 8.79 9.11 24.43
C LEU A 320 10.29 9.22 24.14
N THR A 321 11.11 8.65 25.03
CA THR A 321 12.56 8.55 24.83
C THR A 321 12.88 7.17 24.30
N ALA A 322 13.22 7.06 23.01
CA ALA A 322 13.52 5.79 22.35
C ALA A 322 15.03 5.58 22.19
N VAL A 323 15.48 4.34 22.41
CA VAL A 323 16.84 3.89 22.09
C VAL A 323 16.80 3.12 20.77
N TRP A 324 17.62 3.58 19.84
CA TRP A 324 17.72 3.09 18.47
C TRP A 324 19.04 2.37 18.27
N MET A 325 18.98 1.11 17.88
CA MET A 325 20.11 0.37 17.34
C MET A 325 20.35 0.82 15.90
N GLN A 326 21.58 1.20 15.55
CA GLN A 326 21.93 1.67 14.21
C GLN A 326 21.99 0.51 13.20
N PRO A 327 21.77 0.78 11.89
CA PRO A 327 21.73 -0.26 10.88
C PRO A 327 23.05 -1.02 10.73
N GLY A 328 22.96 -2.27 10.25
CA GLY A 328 24.12 -3.10 9.91
C GLY A 328 24.78 -3.80 11.10
N GLN A 329 24.09 -3.87 12.24
CA GLN A 329 24.54 -4.58 13.44
C GLN A 329 23.69 -5.83 13.68
N ASP A 330 24.33 -6.89 14.18
CA ASP A 330 23.61 -8.02 14.78
C ASP A 330 23.05 -7.56 16.14
N PRO A 331 21.75 -7.75 16.43
CA PRO A 331 21.17 -7.40 17.73
C PRO A 331 21.94 -7.94 18.93
N ALA A 332 22.56 -9.12 18.82
CA ALA A 332 23.32 -9.74 19.90
C ALA A 332 24.69 -9.08 20.16
N GLU A 333 25.24 -8.37 19.18
CA GLU A 333 26.58 -7.77 19.21
C GLU A 333 26.56 -6.24 19.02
N ALA A 334 25.37 -5.64 18.98
CA ALA A 334 25.20 -4.24 18.70
C ALA A 334 25.84 -3.35 19.79
N ASP A 335 26.61 -2.36 19.36
CA ASP A 335 27.28 -1.38 20.21
C ASP A 335 27.01 0.08 19.82
N ARG A 336 26.35 0.33 18.67
CA ARG A 336 26.00 1.67 18.20
C ARG A 336 24.52 1.93 18.45
N PHE A 337 24.26 2.66 19.53
CA PHE A 337 22.93 3.11 19.89
C PHE A 337 22.83 4.63 19.84
N VAL A 338 21.63 5.12 19.51
CA VAL A 338 21.27 6.53 19.57
C VAL A 338 20.01 6.66 20.39
N THR A 339 19.99 7.60 21.32
CA THR A 339 18.79 7.97 22.06
C THR A 339 18.13 9.15 21.38
N ALA A 340 16.87 9.01 20.99
CA ALA A 340 16.09 10.07 20.35
C ALA A 340 14.69 10.14 20.94
N THR A 341 14.18 11.35 21.06
CA THR A 341 12.81 11.63 21.45
C THR A 341 11.90 11.46 20.24
N ILE A 342 10.82 10.68 20.42
CA ILE A 342 9.74 10.53 19.45
C ILE A 342 8.48 11.21 19.98
N GLY A 343 7.81 11.98 19.12
CA GLY A 343 6.49 12.53 19.42
C GLY A 343 5.44 11.44 19.43
N VAL A 344 4.43 11.58 20.30
CA VAL A 344 3.24 10.72 20.30
C VAL A 344 2.06 11.57 19.87
N GLU A 345 1.47 11.23 18.74
CA GLU A 345 0.29 11.90 18.22
C GLU A 345 -0.97 11.12 18.60
N PRO A 346 -2.02 11.80 19.08
CA PRO A 346 -3.31 11.17 19.33
C PRO A 346 -4.00 10.78 18.01
N VAL A 347 -4.62 9.61 18.00
CA VAL A 347 -5.56 9.20 16.95
C VAL A 347 -6.95 9.70 17.35
N PHE A 348 -7.58 10.50 16.50
CA PHE A 348 -8.91 11.03 16.73
C PHE A 348 -9.98 10.22 15.98
N GLU A 349 -11.21 10.30 16.47
CA GLU A 349 -12.37 9.72 15.78
C GLU A 349 -12.52 10.34 14.38
N MET A 350 -12.91 9.49 13.43
CA MET A 350 -13.20 9.88 12.06
C MET A 350 -14.67 10.27 11.89
N PHE A 351 -14.93 11.56 11.66
CA PHE A 351 -16.26 12.10 11.39
C PHE A 351 -16.51 12.09 9.89
N TRP A 352 -17.29 11.12 9.42
CA TRP A 352 -17.63 10.98 8.01
C TRP A 352 -18.71 11.97 7.57
N GLN A 353 -18.43 12.70 6.49
CA GLN A 353 -19.39 13.59 5.83
C GLN A 353 -20.10 12.86 4.69
N PRO A 354 -21.39 13.13 4.44
CA PRO A 354 -22.08 12.63 3.25
C PRO A 354 -21.34 12.99 1.96
N ALA A 355 -21.41 12.08 0.99
CA ALA A 355 -20.94 12.36 -0.37
C ALA A 355 -21.73 13.52 -0.99
N LEU A 356 -21.10 14.28 -1.88
CA LEU A 356 -21.81 15.29 -2.67
C LEU A 356 -22.83 14.66 -3.60
N GLU A 357 -23.95 15.35 -3.82
CA GLU A 357 -24.97 14.97 -4.82
C GLU A 357 -24.39 14.84 -6.24
N THR A 358 -23.32 15.59 -6.54
CA THR A 358 -22.60 15.58 -7.83
C THR A 358 -21.72 14.35 -8.03
N GLY A 359 -21.67 13.44 -7.04
CA GLY A 359 -20.87 12.21 -7.05
C GLY A 359 -19.47 12.39 -6.42
N GLY A 360 -19.00 11.33 -5.76
CA GLY A 360 -17.70 11.27 -5.06
C GLY A 360 -17.78 10.32 -3.86
N PRO A 361 -16.65 9.82 -3.34
CA PRO A 361 -16.66 9.07 -2.08
C PRO A 361 -17.05 10.01 -0.93
N ALA A 362 -17.58 9.44 0.15
CA ALA A 362 -17.72 10.20 1.38
C ALA A 362 -16.33 10.48 1.95
N GLU A 363 -16.16 11.64 2.58
CA GLU A 363 -14.86 12.10 3.07
C GLU A 363 -14.92 12.23 4.59
N GLY A 364 -13.89 11.76 5.28
CA GLY A 364 -13.79 11.80 6.72
C GLY A 364 -12.89 12.94 7.18
N ASP A 365 -13.28 13.60 8.27
CA ASP A 365 -12.45 14.54 9.00
C ASP A 365 -12.13 13.97 10.39
N ALA A 366 -10.84 13.94 10.75
CA ALA A 366 -10.45 13.67 12.13
C ALA A 366 -10.90 14.84 13.01
N ALA A 367 -11.65 14.54 14.07
CA ALA A 367 -12.25 15.57 14.90
C ALA A 367 -12.47 15.13 16.35
N LEU A 368 -12.64 16.12 17.21
CA LEU A 368 -12.93 15.97 18.63
C LEU A 368 -14.25 16.66 18.91
N ILE A 369 -15.30 15.91 19.26
CA ILE A 369 -16.66 16.45 19.54
C ILE A 369 -17.22 17.36 18.42
N GLY A 370 -16.77 17.18 17.18
CA GLY A 370 -17.10 18.02 16.01
C GLY A 370 -16.18 19.24 15.80
N LEU A 371 -15.18 19.46 16.64
CA LEU A 371 -14.07 20.38 16.37
C LEU A 371 -13.06 19.68 15.47
N SER A 372 -12.63 20.33 14.39
CA SER A 372 -11.58 19.82 13.49
C SER A 372 -10.36 20.75 13.47
N PRO A 373 -9.13 20.24 13.33
CA PRO A 373 -7.92 21.06 13.25
C PRO A 373 -7.85 21.86 11.96
N LEU A 374 -7.06 22.93 11.98
CA LEU A 374 -6.55 23.53 10.75
C LEU A 374 -5.59 22.56 10.06
N HIS A 375 -5.35 22.74 8.76
CA HIS A 375 -4.50 21.84 7.99
C HIS A 375 -3.25 22.55 7.50
N ARG A 376 -2.11 21.88 7.60
CA ARG A 376 -0.80 22.36 7.21
C ARG A 376 -0.34 21.66 5.94
N VAL A 377 0.23 22.41 5.00
CA VAL A 377 0.91 21.84 3.83
C VAL A 377 2.22 21.20 4.29
N THR A 378 2.39 19.91 4.01
CA THR A 378 3.63 19.18 4.34
C THR A 378 4.57 19.09 3.15
N SER A 379 4.02 18.90 1.96
CA SER A 379 4.80 18.84 0.73
C SER A 379 3.98 19.19 -0.50
N THR A 380 4.67 19.58 -1.57
CA THR A 380 4.12 19.78 -2.90
C THR A 380 4.72 18.75 -3.85
N THR A 381 3.96 18.34 -4.86
CA THR A 381 4.46 17.47 -5.92
C THR A 381 5.39 18.28 -6.83
N PRO A 382 6.66 17.89 -7.03
CA PRO A 382 7.57 18.61 -7.92
C PRO A 382 7.01 18.72 -9.35
N GLY A 383 7.07 19.93 -9.93
CA GLY A 383 6.44 20.27 -11.21
C GLY A 383 4.90 20.26 -11.18
N GLY A 384 4.30 20.23 -9.99
CA GLY A 384 2.87 20.29 -9.76
C GLY A 384 2.30 21.71 -9.79
N PRO A 385 0.97 21.89 -9.88
CA PRO A 385 0.36 23.21 -9.89
C PRO A 385 0.64 24.04 -8.63
N ALA A 386 0.75 23.39 -7.48
CA ALA A 386 1.09 24.01 -6.22
C ALA A 386 2.61 24.19 -6.01
N ASP A 387 3.44 23.62 -6.88
CA ASP A 387 4.89 23.65 -6.72
C ASP A 387 5.44 25.08 -6.88
N GLY A 388 6.27 25.51 -5.94
CA GLY A 388 6.78 26.88 -5.86
C GLY A 388 5.74 27.96 -5.50
N VAL A 389 4.48 27.58 -5.29
CA VAL A 389 3.39 28.50 -4.91
C VAL A 389 3.00 28.31 -3.45
N LEU A 390 2.77 27.05 -3.07
CA LEU A 390 2.57 26.63 -1.68
C LEU A 390 3.90 26.10 -1.12
N MET A 391 4.12 26.35 0.16
CA MET A 391 5.34 25.95 0.86
C MET A 391 4.99 24.99 2.01
N PRO A 392 5.87 24.01 2.30
CA PRO A 392 5.78 23.26 3.55
C PRO A 392 5.70 24.22 4.75
N GLY A 393 4.75 23.99 5.64
CA GLY A 393 4.47 24.86 6.78
C GLY A 393 3.25 25.78 6.62
N ASP A 394 2.82 26.06 5.39
CA ASP A 394 1.64 26.90 5.11
C ASP A 394 0.39 26.32 5.78
N LEU A 395 -0.30 27.10 6.62
CA LEU A 395 -1.59 26.70 7.18
C LEU A 395 -2.73 27.16 6.28
N VAL A 396 -3.61 26.25 5.86
CA VAL A 396 -4.73 26.57 4.98
C VAL A 396 -5.84 27.26 5.78
N LEU A 397 -6.03 28.55 5.52
CA LEU A 397 -7.08 29.39 6.09
C LEU A 397 -8.28 29.58 5.17
N GLY A 398 -8.17 29.20 3.89
CA GLY A 398 -9.28 29.25 2.96
C GLY A 398 -8.98 28.66 1.59
N VAL A 399 -10.03 28.28 0.88
CA VAL A 399 -9.95 27.66 -0.46
C VAL A 399 -11.17 28.04 -1.29
N ALA A 400 -10.96 28.66 -2.44
CA ALA A 400 -12.00 29.13 -3.37
C ALA A 400 -13.17 29.87 -2.66
N GLY A 401 -12.84 30.78 -1.74
CA GLY A 401 -13.81 31.57 -0.96
C GLY A 401 -14.37 30.88 0.29
N VAL A 402 -14.14 29.59 0.48
CA VAL A 402 -14.48 28.88 1.72
C VAL A 402 -13.45 29.22 2.78
N SER A 403 -13.87 29.72 3.94
CA SER A 403 -12.98 30.11 5.04
C SER A 403 -12.79 28.99 6.05
N HIS A 404 -11.55 28.82 6.49
CA HIS A 404 -11.08 27.85 7.49
C HIS A 404 -11.64 26.44 7.27
N PRO A 405 -11.45 25.87 6.07
CA PRO A 405 -12.08 24.62 5.68
C PRO A 405 -11.52 23.42 6.48
N THR A 406 -12.38 22.41 6.71
CA THR A 406 -11.94 21.06 7.13
C THR A 406 -11.19 20.35 6.00
N LEU A 407 -10.54 19.22 6.26
CA LEU A 407 -9.82 18.46 5.23
C LEU A 407 -10.74 18.06 4.09
N SER A 408 -11.91 17.52 4.44
CA SER A 408 -12.91 17.12 3.46
C SER A 408 -13.37 18.31 2.62
N THR A 409 -13.56 19.46 3.25
CA THR A 409 -13.94 20.71 2.57
C THR A 409 -12.85 21.18 1.61
N ILE A 410 -11.56 21.07 2.00
CA ILE A 410 -10.43 21.40 1.13
C ILE A 410 -10.42 20.51 -0.10
N ARG A 411 -10.42 19.19 0.10
CA ARG A 411 -10.36 18.19 -0.99
C ARG A 411 -11.55 18.31 -1.93
N ARG A 412 -12.75 18.44 -1.37
CA ARG A 412 -14.00 18.66 -2.12
C ARG A 412 -13.97 19.94 -2.94
N THR A 413 -13.57 21.05 -2.33
CA THR A 413 -13.53 22.35 -3.03
C THR A 413 -12.53 22.29 -4.19
N ILE A 414 -11.34 21.73 -3.97
CA ILE A 414 -10.35 21.57 -5.03
C ILE A 414 -10.87 20.65 -6.13
N SER A 415 -11.45 19.51 -5.78
CA SER A 415 -11.89 18.51 -6.77
C SER A 415 -13.10 18.95 -7.60
N THR A 416 -13.94 19.84 -7.07
CA THR A 416 -15.09 20.40 -7.78
C THR A 416 -14.69 21.49 -8.78
N ASN A 417 -13.58 22.19 -8.54
CA ASN A 417 -13.07 23.27 -9.40
C ASN A 417 -12.11 22.76 -10.50
N LYS A 418 -12.39 21.63 -11.16
CA LYS A 418 -11.47 21.01 -12.13
C LYS A 418 -11.18 21.93 -13.31
N GLY A 419 -9.89 22.21 -13.54
CA GLY A 419 -9.44 23.03 -14.67
C GLY A 419 -9.43 24.53 -14.37
N GLU A 420 -10.06 24.94 -13.27
CA GLU A 420 -10.12 26.34 -12.85
C GLU A 420 -8.86 26.76 -12.08
N VAL A 421 -8.67 28.08 -11.98
CA VAL A 421 -7.71 28.67 -11.04
C VAL A 421 -8.46 29.05 -9.78
N ILE A 422 -8.02 28.54 -8.64
CA ILE A 422 -8.61 28.81 -7.34
C ILE A 422 -7.65 29.59 -6.46
N ASP A 423 -8.18 30.47 -5.62
CA ASP A 423 -7.41 31.15 -4.60
C ASP A 423 -7.40 30.33 -3.31
N LEU A 424 -6.20 30.11 -2.77
CA LEU A 424 -5.99 29.60 -1.43
C LEU A 424 -5.51 30.73 -0.54
N ARG A 425 -6.12 30.88 0.63
CA ARG A 425 -5.63 31.78 1.67
C ARG A 425 -4.85 30.95 2.67
N VAL A 426 -3.59 31.29 2.88
CA VAL A 426 -2.68 30.55 3.75
C VAL A 426 -2.05 31.46 4.78
N LEU A 427 -1.75 30.92 5.96
CA LEU A 427 -0.86 31.59 6.92
C LEU A 427 0.56 31.08 6.69
N ARG A 428 1.44 31.99 6.27
CA ARG A 428 2.86 31.74 6.06
C ARG A 428 3.66 32.65 6.98
N ASP A 429 4.46 32.06 7.87
CA ASP A 429 5.28 32.79 8.84
C ASP A 429 4.50 33.86 9.65
N GLY A 430 3.23 33.56 9.96
CA GLY A 430 2.34 34.46 10.70
C GLY A 430 1.66 35.55 9.87
N VAL A 431 1.86 35.57 8.55
CA VAL A 431 1.23 36.51 7.62
C VAL A 431 0.20 35.77 6.76
N GLU A 432 -1.01 36.34 6.63
CA GLU A 432 -1.99 35.80 5.69
C GLU A 432 -1.60 36.17 4.25
N GLU A 433 -1.42 35.17 3.41
CA GLU A 433 -1.15 35.31 1.98
C GLU A 433 -2.28 34.68 1.16
N VAL A 434 -2.53 35.23 -0.02
CA VAL A 434 -3.44 34.64 -1.01
C VAL A 434 -2.61 34.16 -2.18
N VAL A 435 -2.74 32.88 -2.50
CA VAL A 435 -2.02 32.22 -3.58
C VAL A 435 -3.01 31.59 -4.56
N SER A 436 -2.82 31.84 -5.85
CA SER A 436 -3.68 31.29 -6.89
C SER A 436 -3.06 30.04 -7.50
N VAL A 437 -3.80 28.94 -7.53
CA VAL A 437 -3.33 27.64 -8.02
C VAL A 437 -4.30 27.07 -9.03
N ARG A 438 -3.79 26.52 -10.13
CA ARG A 438 -4.62 25.85 -11.15
C ARG A 438 -4.91 24.41 -10.74
N VAL A 439 -6.18 24.04 -10.67
CA VAL A 439 -6.60 22.65 -10.44
C VAL A 439 -6.40 21.83 -11.73
N ARG A 440 -5.77 20.66 -11.62
CA ARG A 440 -5.61 19.76 -12.77
C ARG A 440 -6.97 19.31 -13.30
N ALA A 441 -7.26 19.59 -14.56
CA ALA A 441 -8.55 19.24 -15.20
C ALA A 441 -8.88 17.74 -15.15
N LYS A 442 -7.87 16.86 -15.26
CA LYS A 442 -8.08 15.41 -15.26
C LYS A 442 -8.36 14.85 -13.87
N THR A 443 -7.57 15.26 -12.88
CA THR A 443 -7.57 14.62 -11.56
C THR A 443 -8.37 15.40 -10.52
N GLY A 444 -8.60 16.70 -10.71
CA GLY A 444 -9.18 17.55 -9.67
C GLY A 444 -8.24 17.72 -8.47
N THR A 445 -6.94 17.80 -8.72
CA THR A 445 -5.92 17.92 -7.67
C THR A 445 -4.97 19.07 -7.96
N ILE A 446 -4.36 19.62 -6.92
CA ILE A 446 -3.29 20.63 -7.02
C ILE A 446 -1.90 20.09 -6.67
N GLY A 447 -1.82 18.84 -6.20
CA GLY A 447 -0.55 18.16 -5.89
C GLY A 447 0.06 18.63 -4.58
N ILE A 448 -0.73 18.69 -3.52
CA ILE A 448 -0.28 18.98 -2.15
C ILE A 448 -0.57 17.78 -1.24
N ALA A 449 0.29 17.59 -0.25
CA ALA A 449 0.00 16.78 0.92
C ALA A 449 -0.34 17.71 2.10
N LEU A 450 -1.29 17.28 2.92
CA LEU A 450 -1.79 18.02 4.07
C LEU A 450 -1.72 17.14 5.31
N GLU A 451 -1.36 17.74 6.43
CA GLU A 451 -1.49 17.14 7.75
C GLU A 451 -2.40 18.00 8.64
N PRO A 452 -3.02 17.42 9.67
CA PRO A 452 -3.70 18.18 10.70
C PRO A 452 -2.68 18.94 11.59
N ALA A 453 -2.93 20.21 11.86
CA ALA A 453 -2.07 21.04 12.73
C ALA A 453 -2.38 20.81 14.22
N TYR A 454 -2.09 19.60 14.71
CA TYR A 454 -2.39 19.21 16.10
C TYR A 454 -1.59 19.99 17.15
N ASP A 455 -0.49 20.62 16.76
CA ASP A 455 0.33 21.50 17.59
C ASP A 455 -0.36 22.81 17.97
N LEU A 456 -1.49 23.15 17.36
CA LEU A 456 -2.22 24.40 17.57
C LEU A 456 -3.58 24.14 18.22
N ASN A 457 -3.90 24.84 19.31
CA ASN A 457 -5.25 24.86 19.89
C ASN A 457 -6.27 25.69 19.07
N ARG A 458 -6.17 25.67 17.74
CA ARG A 458 -7.07 26.37 16.81
C ARG A 458 -7.89 25.38 16.00
N ILE A 459 -9.11 25.80 15.68
CA ILE A 459 -10.05 24.97 14.93
C ILE A 459 -10.28 25.48 13.50
N ALA A 460 -10.52 24.56 12.59
CA ALA A 460 -11.23 24.81 11.34
C ALA A 460 -12.71 25.14 11.62
N ALA A 461 -13.50 25.31 10.56
CA ALA A 461 -14.95 25.40 10.66
C ALA A 461 -15.50 24.18 11.43
N PRO A 462 -16.31 24.38 12.48
CA PRO A 462 -16.88 23.26 13.23
C PRO A 462 -17.70 22.35 12.32
N ILE A 463 -17.49 21.05 12.48
CA ILE A 463 -18.30 20.03 11.84
C ILE A 463 -19.64 20.03 12.54
N ARG A 464 -20.71 20.43 11.83
CA ARG A 464 -22.05 20.52 12.40
C ARG A 464 -22.75 19.17 12.41
N ASP A 465 -22.54 18.41 11.36
CA ASP A 465 -23.28 17.20 11.07
C ASP A 465 -22.30 16.10 10.66
N ARG A 466 -22.63 14.86 10.99
CA ARG A 466 -21.86 13.66 10.60
C ARG A 466 -22.80 12.53 10.20
N LEU A 467 -22.29 11.56 9.44
CA LEU A 467 -23.03 10.32 9.23
C LEU A 467 -23.25 9.60 10.56
N ALA A 468 -24.49 9.17 10.81
CA ALA A 468 -24.84 8.33 11.96
C ALA A 468 -24.07 6.99 11.93
N SER A 469 -23.84 6.50 10.72
CA SER A 469 -23.00 5.34 10.44
C SER A 469 -22.49 5.44 9.01
N ALA A 470 -21.27 4.97 8.76
CA ALA A 470 -20.74 4.83 7.40
C ALA A 470 -21.60 3.89 6.51
N ALA A 471 -22.42 3.02 7.13
CA ALA A 471 -23.33 2.12 6.43
C ALA A 471 -24.64 2.77 5.95
N ASP A 472 -25.03 3.92 6.51
CA ASP A 472 -26.22 4.67 6.10
C ASP A 472 -25.86 6.12 5.71
N PRO A 473 -25.41 6.34 4.46
CA PRO A 473 -25.00 7.66 3.98
C PRO A 473 -26.12 8.71 3.97
N GLY A 474 -27.38 8.29 4.14
CA GLY A 474 -28.55 9.18 4.18
C GLY A 474 -28.92 9.64 5.59
N SER A 475 -28.39 8.98 6.62
CA SER A 475 -28.67 9.30 8.02
C SER A 475 -27.57 10.17 8.60
N VAL A 476 -27.93 11.43 8.85
CA VAL A 476 -27.03 12.46 9.38
C VAL A 476 -27.47 12.81 10.80
N VAL A 477 -26.52 12.88 11.71
CA VAL A 477 -26.73 13.29 13.12
C VAL A 477 -25.88 14.51 13.45
N PRO A 478 -26.38 15.40 14.32
CA PRO A 478 -25.59 16.55 14.77
C PRO A 478 -24.39 16.10 15.60
N THR A 479 -23.28 16.83 15.49
CA THR A 479 -22.17 16.70 16.43
C THR A 479 -22.48 17.43 17.75
N PRO A 480 -21.70 17.20 18.83
CA PRO A 480 -21.89 17.94 20.07
C PRO A 480 -21.79 19.46 19.94
N VAL A 481 -20.99 19.96 19.00
CA VAL A 481 -20.85 21.40 18.73
C VAL A 481 -21.83 21.93 17.66
N ALA A 482 -22.72 21.11 17.13
CA ALA A 482 -23.63 21.47 16.03
C ALA A 482 -24.49 22.70 16.33
N ALA A 483 -25.06 22.76 17.53
CA ALA A 483 -25.93 23.86 17.97
C ALA A 483 -25.17 25.07 18.53
N ILE A 484 -23.83 25.01 18.57
CA ILE A 484 -23.00 25.95 19.32
C ILE A 484 -22.29 26.92 18.37
N GLU A 485 -22.45 28.21 18.60
CA GLU A 485 -21.83 29.23 17.75
C GLU A 485 -20.34 29.43 18.10
N ILE A 486 -19.49 28.52 17.61
CA ILE A 486 -18.04 28.65 17.64
C ILE A 486 -17.58 29.18 16.27
N PRO A 487 -16.97 30.38 16.19
CA PRO A 487 -16.48 30.90 14.92
C PRO A 487 -15.28 30.08 14.43
N PRO A 488 -15.11 29.90 13.11
CA PRO A 488 -13.89 29.28 12.57
C PRO A 488 -12.64 30.06 12.99
N ASN A 489 -11.50 29.38 13.10
CA ASN A 489 -10.24 29.93 13.62
C ASN A 489 -10.29 30.40 15.08
N ALA A 490 -11.34 30.05 15.84
CA ALA A 490 -11.35 30.22 17.28
C ALA A 490 -10.20 29.41 17.91
N ARG A 491 -9.66 29.96 19.00
CA ARG A 491 -8.69 29.27 19.85
C ARG A 491 -9.42 28.69 21.05
N ILE A 492 -9.19 27.42 21.36
CA ILE A 492 -9.69 26.77 22.58
C ILE A 492 -8.60 26.93 23.64
N ASP A 493 -8.80 27.85 24.59
CA ASP A 493 -7.81 28.20 25.61
C ASP A 493 -7.85 27.29 26.83
N ALA A 494 -9.03 26.73 27.13
CA ALA A 494 -9.24 25.78 28.20
C ALA A 494 -10.52 24.98 28.02
N ILE A 495 -10.59 23.85 28.74
CA ILE A 495 -11.78 23.00 28.88
C ILE A 495 -11.99 22.77 30.39
N ASP A 496 -13.15 23.19 30.91
CA ASP A 496 -13.47 23.23 32.35
C ASP A 496 -12.35 23.83 33.21
N GLY A 497 -11.75 24.91 32.71
CA GLY A 497 -10.65 25.62 33.38
C GLY A 497 -9.27 24.99 33.21
N THR A 498 -9.16 23.80 32.63
CA THR A 498 -7.87 23.17 32.29
C THR A 498 -7.32 23.80 31.02
N SER A 499 -6.18 24.48 31.10
CA SER A 499 -5.60 25.19 29.95
C SER A 499 -5.16 24.23 28.84
N THR A 500 -5.39 24.64 27.59
CA THR A 500 -5.06 23.86 26.40
C THR A 500 -4.18 24.67 25.46
N SER A 501 -3.07 24.09 25.00
CA SER A 501 -2.14 24.72 24.05
C SER A 501 -2.12 24.06 22.68
N ASN A 502 -2.56 22.80 22.60
CA ASN A 502 -2.58 21.96 21.40
C ASN A 502 -3.77 20.97 21.48
N TRP A 503 -3.95 20.14 20.44
CA TRP A 503 -5.04 19.16 20.38
C TRP A 503 -4.92 18.03 21.39
N THR A 504 -3.71 17.61 21.72
CA THR A 504 -3.45 16.59 22.76
C THR A 504 -3.89 17.09 24.14
N ASP A 505 -3.66 18.38 24.46
CA ASP A 505 -4.16 18.99 25.69
C ASP A 505 -5.69 19.05 25.71
N MET A 506 -6.31 19.41 24.60
CA MET A 506 -7.78 19.43 24.47
C MET A 506 -8.38 18.05 24.71
N TYR A 507 -7.82 17.02 24.09
CA TYR A 507 -8.25 15.64 24.29
C TYR A 507 -8.14 15.22 25.76
N ARG A 508 -6.99 15.45 26.39
CA ARG A 508 -6.78 15.11 27.81
C ARG A 508 -7.71 15.86 28.75
N ALA A 509 -7.93 17.15 28.48
CA ALA A 509 -8.83 17.95 29.29
C ALA A 509 -10.28 17.45 29.19
N LEU A 510 -10.74 17.06 27.99
CA LEU A 510 -12.05 16.41 27.83
C LEU A 510 -12.13 15.09 28.59
N LEU A 511 -11.17 14.18 28.41
CA LEU A 511 -11.15 12.90 29.13
C LEU A 511 -11.20 13.10 30.65
N ALA A 512 -10.43 14.06 31.17
CA ALA A 512 -10.44 14.38 32.60
C ALA A 512 -11.79 14.93 33.06
N SER A 513 -12.41 15.83 32.29
CA SER A 513 -13.72 16.41 32.57
C SER A 513 -14.85 15.39 32.52
N THR A 514 -14.76 14.39 31.65
CA THR A 514 -15.84 13.43 31.40
C THR A 514 -15.66 12.08 32.09
N ALA A 515 -14.50 11.82 32.72
CA ALA A 515 -14.17 10.53 33.35
C ALA A 515 -15.26 10.01 34.30
N GLY A 516 -15.86 10.88 35.12
CA GLY A 516 -16.95 10.51 36.03
C GLY A 516 -18.21 10.07 35.28
N ALA A 517 -18.57 10.79 34.21
CA ALA A 517 -19.73 10.48 33.38
C ALA A 517 -19.51 9.21 32.55
N ALA A 518 -18.28 8.97 32.07
CA ALA A 518 -17.89 7.75 31.37
C ALA A 518 -18.04 6.54 32.28
N ALA A 519 -17.57 6.63 33.52
CA ALA A 519 -17.69 5.55 34.50
C ALA A 519 -19.16 5.24 34.87
N SER A 520 -20.04 6.23 34.84
CA SER A 520 -21.48 6.04 35.10
C SER A 520 -22.33 5.77 33.84
N GLY A 521 -21.74 5.80 32.65
CA GLY A 521 -22.46 5.64 31.39
C GLY A 521 -23.49 6.75 31.14
N THR A 522 -23.21 7.98 31.59
CA THR A 522 -24.08 9.15 31.45
C THR A 522 -23.45 10.20 30.53
N GLY A 523 -24.26 11.15 30.05
CA GLY A 523 -23.73 12.35 29.39
C GLY A 523 -23.03 13.30 30.37
N ALA A 524 -22.32 14.28 29.82
CA ALA A 524 -21.60 15.32 30.55
C ALA A 524 -21.84 16.70 29.92
N THR A 525 -21.63 17.77 30.68
CA THR A 525 -21.52 19.12 30.11
C THR A 525 -20.13 19.64 30.41
N VAL A 526 -19.39 20.02 29.37
CA VAL A 526 -18.05 20.61 29.48
C VAL A 526 -18.11 22.06 29.03
N THR A 527 -17.29 22.92 29.61
CA THR A 527 -17.22 24.34 29.25
C THR A 527 -15.96 24.61 28.45
N LEU A 528 -16.13 25.01 27.19
CA LEU A 528 -15.04 25.48 26.34
C LEU A 528 -14.80 26.96 26.57
N SER A 529 -13.58 27.29 26.96
CA SER A 529 -13.11 28.66 26.96
C SER A 529 -12.52 29.01 25.60
N ILE A 530 -13.16 29.92 24.87
CA ILE A 530 -12.77 30.27 23.50
C ILE A 530 -12.31 31.72 23.38
N THR A 531 -11.20 31.92 22.67
CA THR A 531 -10.79 33.24 22.16
C THR A 531 -11.09 33.31 20.68
N ARG A 532 -11.85 34.32 20.28
CA ARG A 532 -12.21 34.56 18.88
C ARG A 532 -11.05 35.17 18.11
N PRO A 533 -10.99 35.01 16.77
CA PRO A 533 -9.85 35.45 15.97
C PRO A 533 -9.70 36.98 15.83
N LEU A 534 -10.68 37.78 16.27
CA LEU A 534 -10.63 39.24 16.17
C LEU A 534 -9.84 39.87 17.34
N PRO A 535 -9.01 40.91 17.09
CA PRO A 535 -8.28 41.60 18.15
C PRO A 535 -9.23 42.17 19.20
N ASN A 536 -8.93 41.95 20.49
CA ASN A 536 -9.63 42.48 21.66
C ASN A 536 -11.06 41.94 21.90
N GLU A 537 -11.45 40.83 21.29
CA GLU A 537 -12.69 40.16 21.71
C GLU A 537 -12.50 39.43 23.05
N PRO A 538 -13.46 39.55 23.99
CA PRO A 538 -13.37 38.88 25.26
C PRO A 538 -13.46 37.36 25.07
N ARG A 539 -12.74 36.63 25.94
CA ARG A 539 -12.88 35.19 26.09
C ARG A 539 -14.34 34.85 26.37
N ALA A 540 -14.88 33.88 25.64
CA ALA A 540 -16.24 33.39 25.83
C ALA A 540 -16.18 32.00 26.47
N GLU A 541 -17.06 31.75 27.43
CA GLU A 541 -17.27 30.43 28.02
C GLU A 541 -18.49 29.80 27.37
N VAL A 542 -18.31 28.63 26.77
CA VAL A 542 -19.30 27.99 25.90
C VAL A 542 -19.58 26.58 26.42
N PRO A 543 -20.75 26.32 27.01
CA PRO A 543 -21.11 24.99 27.47
C PRO A 543 -21.42 24.08 26.27
N VAL A 544 -20.87 22.87 26.29
CA VAL A 544 -21.10 21.81 25.31
C VAL A 544 -21.69 20.61 26.04
N ALA A 545 -22.87 20.18 25.60
CA ALA A 545 -23.49 18.96 26.08
C ALA A 545 -22.95 17.77 25.27
N LEU A 546 -22.43 16.77 25.98
CA LEU A 546 -21.95 15.50 25.45
C LEU A 546 -22.92 14.42 25.90
N ASP A 547 -23.36 13.57 24.99
CA ASP A 547 -24.18 12.43 25.36
C ASP A 547 -23.32 11.28 25.92
N ALA A 548 -23.96 10.19 26.35
CA ALA A 548 -23.25 9.04 26.91
C ALA A 548 -22.40 8.28 25.88
N ALA A 549 -22.66 8.47 24.58
CA ALA A 549 -21.86 7.89 23.50
C ALA A 549 -20.63 8.76 23.20
N ASP A 550 -20.77 10.09 23.20
CA ASP A 550 -19.66 11.03 23.00
C ASP A 550 -18.61 10.97 24.12
N VAL A 551 -19.04 10.59 25.33
CA VAL A 551 -18.20 10.48 26.52
C VAL A 551 -17.42 9.16 26.57
N ARG A 552 -17.89 8.12 25.87
CA ARG A 552 -17.23 6.80 25.77
C ARG A 552 -16.17 6.83 24.69
#